data_AF-A0A364N5L8-F1
#
_entry.id   AF-A0A364N5L8-F1
#
_cell.length_a   1.000
_cell.length_b   1.000
_cell.length_c   1.000
_cell.angle_alpha   90.00
_cell.angle_beta   90.00
_cell.angle_gamma   90.00
#
_symmetry.space_group_name_H-M   'P 1'
#
loop_
_entity.id
_entity.type
_entity.pdbx_description
1 polymer ?
#
loop_
_entity_poly.entity_id
_entity_poly.type
_entity_poly.pdbx_seq_one_letter_code
_entity_poly.pdbx_strand_id
1 'polypeptide(L)'
;MVADALVYHPTVSHYLKFVATTVGRDKVLRTLQYFSRFLAWYLYRTNRPASTIAPFDATKKTFGTTRKLMRVGKFVEHFKAAAVASDAKTMDPVLRFTAVGRQLGYALYMLCDNACVLDATAIKKSSFAPRLLREGYRAWFAGISFSIASGLYSYYQLLQRHKTITSSSDPEKVVETKKLQVELNAVKVQLISDLCDITIPSSALGWVELDDGIVGLAGTTSSLLGVWSSWKKTARYKLQDTISPRPAYMAVELRSLCLYPGLVGELIDESDETNGKRPDKTLSHMTAGNHSFFYAFLLCFLHLQTQKSKT
;
A
#
# COMPACT_ATOMS: atom_id res chain seq x y z
N MET A 1 -33.54 -3.53 -7.32
CA MET A 1 -33.66 -3.02 -5.94
C MET A 1 -32.49 -3.40 -5.03
N VAL A 2 -32.26 -4.67 -4.65
CA VAL A 2 -31.08 -5.04 -3.82
C VAL A 2 -29.76 -4.94 -4.59
N ALA A 3 -29.76 -5.34 -5.87
CA ALA A 3 -28.59 -5.23 -6.73
C ALA A 3 -28.16 -3.77 -6.98
N ASP A 4 -29.13 -2.86 -7.22
CA ASP A 4 -28.82 -1.43 -7.40
C ASP A 4 -28.20 -0.83 -6.13
N ALA A 5 -28.73 -1.15 -4.95
CA ALA A 5 -28.19 -0.67 -3.68
C ALA A 5 -26.73 -1.13 -3.46
N LEU A 6 -26.39 -2.34 -3.90
CA LEU A 6 -25.02 -2.85 -3.83
C LEU A 6 -24.10 -2.18 -4.87
N VAL A 7 -24.56 -2.04 -6.11
CA VAL A 7 -23.79 -1.46 -7.23
C VAL A 7 -23.42 0.00 -6.96
N TYR A 8 -24.36 0.79 -6.44
CA TYR A 8 -24.14 2.20 -6.12
C TYR A 8 -23.56 2.44 -4.72
N HIS A 9 -23.25 1.38 -3.96
CA HIS A 9 -22.66 1.54 -2.64
C HIS A 9 -21.26 2.17 -2.74
N PRO A 10 -20.92 3.20 -1.96
CA PRO A 10 -19.62 3.89 -2.02
C PRO A 10 -18.42 2.94 -1.91
N THR A 11 -18.55 1.84 -1.17
CA THR A 11 -17.52 0.79 -1.03
C THR A 11 -17.15 0.15 -2.36
N VAL A 12 -18.10 -0.04 -3.29
CA VAL A 12 -17.80 -0.60 -4.62
C VAL A 12 -16.92 0.36 -5.41
N SER A 13 -17.23 1.66 -5.38
CA SER A 13 -16.38 2.68 -5.98
C SER A 13 -14.96 2.73 -5.35
N HIS A 14 -14.86 2.61 -4.02
CA HIS A 14 -13.56 2.53 -3.34
C HIS A 14 -12.77 1.29 -3.74
N TYR A 15 -13.44 0.15 -3.84
CA TYR A 15 -12.85 -1.11 -4.26
C TYR A 15 -12.32 -1.01 -5.69
N LEU A 16 -13.14 -0.54 -6.64
CA LEU A 16 -12.74 -0.38 -8.05
C LEU A 16 -11.52 0.52 -8.18
N LYS A 17 -11.49 1.66 -7.49
CA LYS A 17 -10.32 2.57 -7.46
C LYS A 17 -9.09 1.89 -6.85
N PHE A 18 -9.26 1.11 -5.78
CA PHE A 18 -8.16 0.41 -5.13
C PHE A 18 -7.55 -0.65 -6.04
N VAL A 19 -8.38 -1.54 -6.59
CA VAL A 19 -7.92 -2.65 -7.43
C VAL A 19 -7.45 -2.19 -8.81
N ALA A 20 -7.92 -1.05 -9.32
CA ALA A 20 -7.38 -0.47 -10.54
C ALA A 20 -5.87 -0.22 -10.45
N THR A 21 -5.35 0.12 -9.26
CA THR A 21 -3.93 0.37 -9.06
C THR A 21 -3.10 -0.91 -8.91
N THR A 22 -1.92 -0.95 -9.53
CA THR A 22 -0.93 -2.02 -9.31
C THR A 22 -0.47 -2.07 -7.85
N VAL A 23 -0.39 -0.91 -7.17
CA VAL A 23 0.00 -0.82 -5.76
C VAL A 23 -1.01 -1.51 -4.84
N GLY A 24 -2.30 -1.28 -5.04
CA GLY A 24 -3.35 -1.92 -4.25
C GLY A 24 -3.31 -3.45 -4.38
N ARG A 25 -3.22 -3.94 -5.63
CA ARG A 25 -3.08 -5.38 -5.93
C ARG A 25 -1.80 -5.99 -5.33
N ASP A 26 -0.65 -5.33 -5.48
CA ASP A 26 0.63 -5.80 -4.90
C ASP A 26 0.56 -5.92 -3.38
N LYS A 27 -0.05 -4.96 -2.68
CA LYS A 27 -0.14 -4.98 -1.22
C LYS A 27 -1.05 -6.10 -0.71
N VAL A 28 -2.19 -6.37 -1.37
CA VAL A 28 -3.05 -7.51 -1.02
C VAL A 28 -2.32 -8.83 -1.24
N LEU A 29 -1.67 -8.99 -2.40
CA LEU A 29 -0.89 -10.20 -2.67
C LEU A 29 0.28 -10.36 -1.70
N ARG A 30 0.90 -9.26 -1.23
CA ARG A 30 1.93 -9.30 -0.18
C ARG A 30 1.36 -9.85 1.12
N THR A 31 0.21 -9.35 1.56
CA THR A 31 -0.45 -9.82 2.77
C THR A 31 -0.70 -11.32 2.70
N LEU A 32 -1.29 -11.81 1.60
CA LEU A 32 -1.54 -13.24 1.43
C LEU A 32 -0.24 -14.05 1.38
N GLN A 33 0.78 -13.57 0.67
CA GLN A 33 2.08 -14.22 0.57
C GLN A 33 2.73 -14.44 1.95
N TYR A 34 2.82 -13.40 2.77
CA TYR A 34 3.47 -13.47 4.08
C TYR A 34 2.61 -14.20 5.12
N PHE A 35 1.30 -14.10 5.02
CA PHE A 35 0.40 -14.88 5.86
C PHE A 35 0.49 -16.37 5.53
N SER A 36 0.58 -16.74 4.26
CA SER A 36 0.87 -18.13 3.85
C SER A 36 2.24 -18.61 4.34
N ARG A 37 3.27 -17.74 4.38
CA ARG A 37 4.57 -18.08 5.00
C ARG A 37 4.42 -18.43 6.47
N PHE A 38 3.68 -17.61 7.23
CA PHE A 38 3.40 -17.90 8.63
C PHE A 38 2.62 -19.21 8.82
N LEU A 39 1.58 -19.44 8.03
CA LEU A 39 0.76 -20.66 8.12
C LEU A 39 1.57 -21.91 7.79
N ALA A 40 2.41 -21.88 6.75
CA ALA A 40 3.29 -23.00 6.41
C ALA A 40 4.22 -23.36 7.59
N TRP A 41 4.84 -22.33 8.21
CA TRP A 41 5.66 -22.50 9.40
C TRP A 41 4.87 -23.05 10.60
N TYR A 42 3.68 -22.51 10.87
CA TYR A 42 2.84 -22.92 11.99
C TYR A 42 2.39 -24.39 11.87
N LEU A 43 1.98 -24.81 10.67
CA LEU A 43 1.57 -26.18 10.39
C LEU A 43 2.75 -27.16 10.50
N TYR A 44 3.93 -26.76 10.03
CA TYR A 44 5.16 -27.53 10.22
C TYR A 44 5.49 -27.71 11.72
N ARG A 45 5.42 -26.64 12.51
CA ARG A 45 5.70 -26.68 13.97
C ARG A 45 4.66 -27.47 14.77
N THR A 46 3.44 -27.62 14.24
CA THR A 46 2.38 -28.44 14.84
C THR A 46 2.32 -29.86 14.27
N ASN A 47 3.39 -30.30 13.60
CA ASN A 47 3.58 -31.65 13.07
C ASN A 47 2.45 -32.11 12.13
N ARG A 48 1.94 -31.20 11.31
CA ARG A 48 0.92 -31.50 10.29
C ARG A 48 1.56 -32.13 9.05
N PRO A 49 0.83 -32.99 8.32
CA PRO A 49 1.39 -33.65 7.15
C PRO A 49 1.77 -32.65 6.05
N ALA A 50 2.79 -32.99 5.25
CA ALA A 50 3.30 -32.14 4.18
C ALA A 50 2.23 -31.75 3.14
N SER A 51 1.22 -32.60 2.93
CA SER A 51 0.08 -32.32 2.07
C SER A 51 -0.73 -31.10 2.51
N THR A 52 -0.81 -30.81 3.82
CA THR A 52 -1.50 -29.62 4.35
C THR A 52 -0.61 -28.37 4.29
N ILE A 53 0.71 -28.52 4.26
CA ILE A 53 1.68 -27.41 4.19
C ILE A 53 1.87 -26.94 2.74
N ALA A 54 1.92 -27.88 1.80
CA ALA A 54 2.24 -27.62 0.38
C ALA A 54 1.39 -26.51 -0.27
N PRO A 55 0.07 -26.38 -0.03
CA PRO A 55 -0.72 -25.28 -0.59
C PRO A 55 -0.24 -23.90 -0.15
N PHE A 56 0.21 -23.76 1.10
CA PHE A 56 0.70 -22.49 1.64
C PHE A 56 2.08 -22.13 1.08
N ASP A 57 2.96 -23.11 0.90
CA ASP A 57 4.25 -22.89 0.23
C ASP A 57 4.08 -22.55 -1.25
N ALA A 58 3.16 -23.23 -1.95
CA ALA A 58 2.80 -22.91 -3.33
C ALA A 58 2.23 -21.49 -3.46
N THR A 59 1.38 -21.08 -2.52
CA THR A 59 0.80 -19.73 -2.47
C THR A 59 1.88 -18.68 -2.22
N LYS A 60 2.74 -18.90 -1.22
CA LYS A 60 3.90 -18.04 -0.90
C LYS A 60 4.79 -17.84 -2.13
N LYS A 61 5.10 -18.91 -2.86
CA LYS A 61 5.94 -18.87 -4.06
C LYS A 61 5.24 -18.14 -5.21
N THR A 62 4.02 -18.55 -5.55
CA THR A 62 3.25 -17.98 -6.68
C THR A 62 3.03 -16.49 -6.50
N PHE A 63 2.54 -16.06 -5.34
CA PHE A 63 2.29 -14.64 -5.08
C PHE A 63 3.58 -13.83 -5.00
N GLY A 64 4.68 -14.41 -4.50
CA GLY A 64 6.00 -13.79 -4.57
C GLY A 64 6.42 -13.47 -6.01
N THR A 65 6.27 -14.42 -6.92
CA THR A 65 6.58 -14.25 -8.35
C THR A 65 5.62 -13.27 -9.03
N THR A 66 4.31 -13.39 -8.84
CA THR A 66 3.32 -12.46 -9.42
C THR A 66 3.62 -11.01 -9.03
N ARG A 67 3.98 -10.78 -7.77
CA ARG A 67 4.36 -9.44 -7.28
C ARG A 67 5.64 -8.92 -7.89
N LYS A 68 6.65 -9.78 -8.08
CA LYS A 68 7.87 -9.42 -8.81
C LYS A 68 7.51 -8.93 -10.22
N LEU A 69 6.67 -9.66 -10.94
CA LEU A 69 6.23 -9.30 -12.30
C LEU A 69 5.47 -7.97 -12.33
N MET A 70 4.54 -7.73 -11.39
CA MET A 70 3.80 -6.46 -11.30
C MET A 70 4.69 -5.24 -11.00
N ARG A 71 5.89 -5.43 -10.44
CA ARG A 71 6.83 -4.34 -10.11
C ARG A 71 7.90 -4.10 -11.17
N VAL A 72 7.87 -4.84 -12.29
CA VAL A 72 8.81 -4.61 -13.40
C VAL A 72 8.70 -3.15 -13.87
N GLY A 73 9.85 -2.49 -14.01
CA GLY A 73 9.95 -1.06 -14.38
C GLY A 73 9.78 -0.07 -13.23
N LYS A 74 9.32 -0.49 -12.04
CA LYS A 74 9.05 0.41 -10.92
C LYS A 74 10.28 1.12 -10.35
N PHE A 75 11.49 0.59 -10.58
CA PHE A 75 12.74 1.24 -10.16
C PHE A 75 12.90 2.66 -10.72
N VAL A 76 12.31 2.96 -11.90
CA VAL A 76 12.37 4.29 -12.53
C VAL A 76 11.65 5.34 -11.68
N GLU A 77 10.52 4.98 -11.06
CA GLU A 77 9.79 5.85 -10.12
C GLU A 77 10.68 6.23 -8.94
N HIS A 78 11.44 5.26 -8.41
CA HIS A 78 12.33 5.48 -7.29
C HIS A 78 13.56 6.33 -7.65
N PHE A 79 14.17 6.14 -8.83
CA PHE A 79 15.24 7.03 -9.30
C PHE A 79 14.75 8.46 -9.49
N LYS A 80 13.58 8.65 -10.12
CA LYS A 80 12.98 9.98 -10.24
C LYS A 80 12.71 10.61 -8.87
N ALA A 81 12.16 9.84 -7.93
CA ALA A 81 11.88 10.33 -6.58
C ALA A 81 13.16 10.68 -5.81
N ALA A 82 14.27 9.97 -6.04
CA ALA A 82 15.57 10.32 -5.48
C ALA A 82 16.10 11.65 -6.05
N ALA A 83 16.01 11.86 -7.36
CA ALA A 83 16.40 13.11 -8.00
C ALA A 83 15.57 14.29 -7.47
N VAL A 84 14.25 14.16 -7.45
CA VAL A 84 13.34 15.20 -6.92
C VAL A 84 13.64 15.50 -5.44
N ALA A 85 13.93 14.49 -4.62
CA ALA A 85 14.34 14.72 -3.25
C ALA A 85 15.67 15.49 -3.16
N SER A 86 16.65 15.16 -3.99
CA SER A 86 17.94 15.87 -4.05
C SER A 86 17.77 17.35 -4.41
N ASP A 87 16.85 17.66 -5.33
CA ASP A 87 16.59 19.02 -5.81
C ASP A 87 15.77 19.88 -4.82
N ALA A 88 15.16 19.27 -3.80
CA ALA A 88 14.36 19.97 -2.79
C ALA A 88 15.24 20.75 -1.80
N LYS A 89 15.91 21.81 -2.26
CA LYS A 89 16.88 22.62 -1.47
C LYS A 89 16.28 23.31 -0.24
N THR A 90 14.96 23.50 -0.21
CA THR A 90 14.23 24.09 0.92
C THR A 90 13.79 23.06 1.96
N MET A 91 13.95 21.77 1.67
CA MET A 91 13.69 20.70 2.63
C MET A 91 14.79 20.67 3.69
N ASP A 92 14.40 20.29 4.92
CA ASP A 92 15.36 19.99 5.98
C ASP A 92 16.49 19.06 5.47
N PRO A 93 17.78 19.40 5.70
CA PRO A 93 18.90 18.64 5.13
C PRO A 93 18.92 17.16 5.54
N VAL A 94 18.51 16.82 6.76
CA VAL A 94 18.48 15.44 7.26
C VAL A 94 17.36 14.66 6.58
N LEU A 95 16.17 15.25 6.48
CA LEU A 95 15.04 14.66 5.75
C LEU A 95 15.35 14.49 4.27
N ARG A 96 16.03 15.47 3.66
CA ARG A 96 16.47 15.39 2.26
C ARG A 96 17.43 14.24 2.02
N PHE A 97 18.50 14.16 2.82
CA PHE A 97 19.52 13.11 2.69
C PHE A 97 18.91 11.72 2.89
N THR A 98 18.11 11.53 3.95
CA THR A 98 17.42 10.27 4.22
C THR A 98 16.39 9.92 3.14
N ALA A 99 15.70 10.90 2.54
CA ALA A 99 14.79 10.67 1.44
C ALA A 99 15.52 10.18 0.18
N VAL A 100 16.66 10.78 -0.17
CA VAL A 100 17.51 10.32 -1.29
C VAL A 100 18.01 8.90 -1.04
N GLY A 101 18.60 8.63 0.12
CA GLY A 101 19.12 7.32 0.49
C GLY A 101 18.04 6.22 0.46
N ARG A 102 16.85 6.51 1.00
CA ARG A 102 15.69 5.61 0.94
C ARG A 102 15.31 5.25 -0.49
N GLN A 103 15.17 6.26 -1.35
CA GLN A 103 14.71 6.06 -2.73
C GLN A 103 15.77 5.34 -3.57
N LEU A 104 17.06 5.65 -3.41
CA LEU A 104 18.13 4.92 -4.10
C LEU A 104 18.21 3.46 -3.64
N GLY A 105 18.08 3.18 -2.35
CA GLY A 105 18.01 1.81 -1.83
C GLY A 105 16.86 1.01 -2.45
N TYR A 106 15.67 1.61 -2.53
CA TYR A 106 14.51 0.98 -3.18
C TYR A 106 14.68 0.82 -4.69
N ALA A 107 15.28 1.80 -5.37
CA ALA A 107 15.56 1.73 -6.80
C ALA A 107 16.52 0.57 -7.12
N LEU A 108 17.65 0.48 -6.40
CA LEU A 108 18.66 -0.55 -6.59
C LEU A 108 18.11 -1.94 -6.25
N TYR A 109 17.33 -2.06 -5.17
CA TYR A 109 16.63 -3.31 -4.85
C TYR A 109 15.73 -3.77 -6.00
N MET A 110 14.86 -2.89 -6.50
CA MET A 110 13.93 -3.24 -7.58
C MET A 110 14.65 -3.50 -8.89
N LEU A 111 15.75 -2.81 -9.17
CA LEU A 111 16.59 -3.07 -10.35
C LEU A 111 17.16 -4.48 -10.30
N CYS A 112 17.73 -4.88 -9.16
CA CYS A 112 18.25 -6.23 -8.92
C CYS A 112 17.13 -7.29 -8.99
N ASP A 113 15.97 -7.02 -8.37
CA ASP A 113 14.80 -7.91 -8.37
C ASP A 113 14.27 -8.15 -9.80
N ASN A 114 14.21 -7.08 -10.61
CA ASN A 114 13.73 -7.11 -11.99
C ASN A 114 14.71 -7.81 -12.94
N ALA A 115 16.01 -7.62 -12.76
CA ALA A 115 17.03 -8.35 -13.52
C ALA A 115 16.98 -9.87 -13.28
N CYS A 116 16.38 -10.31 -12.16
CA CYS A 116 16.15 -11.72 -11.84
C CYS A 116 14.80 -12.28 -12.35
N VAL A 117 14.02 -11.53 -13.14
CA VAL A 117 12.68 -11.97 -13.61
C VAL A 117 12.74 -13.20 -14.51
N LEU A 118 13.70 -13.25 -15.45
CA LEU A 118 13.86 -14.40 -16.35
C LEU A 118 14.26 -15.67 -15.59
N ASP A 119 15.04 -15.54 -14.52
CA ASP A 119 15.38 -16.66 -13.65
C ASP A 119 14.15 -17.13 -12.84
N ALA A 120 13.40 -16.18 -12.26
CA ALA A 120 12.21 -16.45 -11.46
C ALA A 120 11.08 -17.11 -12.25
N THR A 121 10.99 -16.83 -13.55
CA THR A 121 10.01 -17.43 -14.49
C THR A 121 10.53 -18.70 -15.17
N ALA A 122 11.76 -19.14 -14.85
CA ALA A 122 12.42 -20.29 -15.45
C ALA A 122 12.64 -20.21 -16.98
N ILE A 123 12.48 -19.04 -17.59
CA ILE A 123 12.74 -18.80 -19.02
C ILE A 123 14.25 -18.90 -19.30
N LYS A 124 15.07 -18.27 -18.46
CA LYS A 124 16.53 -18.34 -18.54
C LYS A 124 17.12 -18.32 -17.14
N LYS A 125 17.62 -19.48 -16.72
CA LYS A 125 18.35 -19.59 -15.46
C LYS A 125 19.67 -18.84 -15.52
N SER A 126 20.00 -18.14 -14.44
CA SER A 126 21.21 -17.34 -14.34
C SER A 126 21.97 -17.69 -13.07
N SER A 127 23.24 -18.07 -13.22
CA SER A 127 24.16 -18.30 -12.10
C SER A 127 24.41 -17.04 -11.28
N PHE A 128 24.16 -15.85 -11.85
CA PHE A 128 24.32 -14.56 -11.16
C PHE A 128 23.10 -14.16 -10.33
N ALA A 129 21.93 -14.80 -10.53
CA ALA A 129 20.70 -14.43 -9.86
C ALA A 129 20.80 -14.45 -8.31
N PRO A 130 21.42 -15.47 -7.67
CA PRO A 130 21.58 -15.47 -6.21
C PRO A 130 22.40 -14.28 -5.68
N ARG A 131 23.48 -13.92 -6.38
CA ARG A 131 24.31 -12.76 -6.02
C ARG A 131 23.52 -11.47 -6.16
N LEU A 132 22.78 -11.32 -7.26
CA LEU A 132 22.01 -10.11 -7.53
C LEU A 132 20.86 -9.93 -6.53
N LEU A 133 20.17 -11.02 -6.16
CA LEU A 133 19.17 -11.00 -5.09
C LEU A 133 19.79 -10.60 -3.75
N ARG A 134 20.99 -11.10 -3.42
CA ARG A 134 21.70 -10.75 -2.18
C ARG A 134 22.05 -9.25 -2.12
N GLU A 135 22.59 -8.69 -3.19
CA GLU A 135 22.86 -7.24 -3.25
C GLU A 135 21.56 -6.42 -3.24
N GLY A 136 20.50 -6.93 -3.89
CA GLY A 136 19.16 -6.35 -3.80
C GLY A 136 18.66 -6.27 -2.36
N TYR A 137 18.82 -7.34 -1.56
CA TYR A 137 18.43 -7.32 -0.15
C TYR A 137 19.26 -6.34 0.68
N ARG A 138 20.57 -6.17 0.39
CA ARG A 138 21.40 -5.14 1.04
C ARG A 138 20.93 -3.74 0.71
N ALA A 139 20.62 -3.46 -0.56
CA ALA A 139 20.07 -2.19 -0.99
C ALA A 139 18.70 -1.91 -0.36
N TRP A 140 17.85 -2.92 -0.25
CA TRP A 140 16.55 -2.80 0.41
C TRP A 140 16.69 -2.51 1.90
N PHE A 141 17.59 -3.22 2.59
CA PHE A 141 17.91 -2.96 3.98
C PHE A 141 18.36 -1.50 4.17
N ALA A 142 19.34 -1.04 3.39
CA ALA A 142 19.82 0.34 3.46
C ALA A 142 18.69 1.36 3.23
N GLY A 143 17.82 1.10 2.25
CA GLY A 143 16.65 1.94 1.97
C GLY A 143 15.70 2.03 3.17
N ILE A 144 15.40 0.90 3.83
CA ILE A 144 14.57 0.87 5.04
C ILE A 144 15.28 1.57 6.20
N SER A 145 16.58 1.39 6.39
CA SER A 145 17.34 2.07 7.46
C SER A 145 17.25 3.60 7.33
N PHE A 146 17.37 4.13 6.12
CA PHE A 146 17.13 5.55 5.87
C PHE A 146 15.68 5.97 6.13
N SER A 147 14.70 5.12 5.80
CA SER A 147 13.28 5.35 6.10
C SER A 147 13.03 5.44 7.61
N ILE A 148 13.61 4.53 8.40
CA ILE A 148 13.51 4.53 9.86
C ILE A 148 14.18 5.79 10.43
N ALA A 149 15.39 6.13 9.99
CA ALA A 149 16.08 7.34 10.45
C ALA A 149 15.25 8.61 10.16
N SER A 150 14.68 8.71 8.95
CA SER A 150 13.78 9.80 8.57
C SER A 150 12.53 9.86 9.44
N GLY A 151 11.91 8.70 9.73
CA GLY A 151 10.73 8.58 10.57
C GLY A 151 11.01 8.96 12.02
N LEU A 152 12.13 8.52 12.61
CA LEU A 152 12.53 8.87 13.98
C LEU A 152 12.82 10.36 14.12
N TYR A 153 13.51 10.94 13.14
CA TYR A 153 13.80 12.37 13.11
C TYR A 153 12.50 13.20 12.98
N SER A 154 11.62 12.82 12.06
CA SER A 154 10.30 13.45 11.90
C SER A 154 9.46 13.34 13.17
N TYR A 155 9.46 12.17 13.80
CA TYR A 155 8.75 11.92 15.05
C TYR A 155 9.24 12.84 16.16
N TYR A 156 10.57 12.98 16.31
CA TYR A 156 11.16 13.89 17.28
C TYR A 156 10.76 15.35 17.03
N GLN A 157 10.87 15.84 15.78
CA GLN A 157 10.45 17.20 15.44
C GLN A 157 8.97 17.46 15.75
N LEU A 158 8.09 16.51 15.42
CA LEU A 158 6.66 16.61 15.68
C LEU A 158 6.35 16.61 17.18
N LEU A 159 7.08 15.83 17.99
CA LEU A 159 6.93 15.86 19.44
C LEU A 159 7.33 17.22 20.04
N GLN A 160 8.41 17.84 19.53
CA GLN A 160 8.79 19.18 19.98
C GLN A 160 7.71 20.21 19.64
N ARG A 161 7.19 20.17 18.40
CA ARG A 161 6.07 21.03 17.99
C ARG A 161 4.81 20.80 18.83
N HIS A 162 4.49 19.54 19.16
CA HIS A 162 3.36 19.21 20.01
C HIS A 162 3.49 19.87 21.38
N LYS A 163 4.67 19.82 22.01
CA LYS A 163 4.91 20.44 23.33
C LYS A 163 4.66 21.95 23.29
N THR A 164 5.20 22.63 22.28
CA THR A 164 5.04 24.09 22.11
C THR A 164 3.58 24.50 21.90
N ILE A 165 2.81 23.71 21.14
CA ILE A 165 1.39 23.97 20.86
C ILE A 165 0.54 23.71 22.11
N THR A 166 0.80 22.64 22.85
CA THR A 166 0.05 22.30 24.07
C THR A 166 0.34 23.25 25.23
N SER A 167 1.52 23.87 25.29
CA SER A 167 1.86 24.86 26.32
C SER A 167 1.16 26.21 26.16
N SER A 168 0.46 26.44 25.04
CA SER A 168 -0.23 27.71 24.77
C SER A 168 -1.75 27.56 24.84
N SER A 169 -2.41 28.50 25.52
CA SER A 169 -3.85 28.50 25.85
C SER A 169 -4.77 28.98 24.71
N ASP A 170 -4.32 28.95 23.47
CA ASP A 170 -4.99 29.60 22.34
C ASP A 170 -6.02 28.67 21.65
N PRO A 171 -7.32 29.06 21.55
CA PRO A 171 -8.35 28.25 20.90
C PRO A 171 -8.14 28.01 19.40
N GLU A 172 -7.36 28.83 18.67
CA GLU A 172 -7.05 28.58 17.25
C GLU A 172 -6.18 27.32 17.06
N LYS A 173 -5.47 26.89 18.11
CA LYS A 173 -4.54 25.75 18.07
C LYS A 173 -5.22 24.38 18.15
N VAL A 174 -6.54 24.32 18.32
CA VAL A 174 -7.29 23.04 18.28
C VAL A 174 -7.18 22.39 16.90
N VAL A 175 -7.23 23.18 15.82
CA VAL A 175 -7.07 22.68 14.44
C VAL A 175 -5.64 22.23 14.19
N GLU A 176 -4.65 23.00 14.65
CA GLU A 176 -3.23 22.64 14.53
C GLU A 176 -2.89 21.36 15.29
N THR A 177 -3.42 21.20 16.49
CA THR A 177 -3.25 19.98 17.30
C THR A 177 -3.82 18.76 16.58
N LYS A 178 -5.01 18.88 15.97
CA LYS A 178 -5.60 17.80 15.16
C LYS A 178 -4.74 17.45 13.94
N LYS A 179 -4.24 18.45 13.22
CA LYS A 179 -3.34 18.24 12.07
C LYS A 179 -2.05 17.53 12.50
N LEU A 180 -1.44 18.01 13.57
CA LEU A 180 -0.22 17.42 14.14
C LEU A 180 -0.45 15.97 14.59
N GLN A 181 -1.59 15.67 15.21
CA GLN A 181 -1.95 14.31 15.59
C GLN A 181 -2.06 13.38 14.37
N VAL A 182 -2.60 13.88 13.25
CA VAL A 182 -2.67 13.12 11.99
C VAL A 182 -1.26 12.86 11.45
N GLU A 183 -0.36 13.84 11.48
CA GLU A 183 1.04 13.70 11.06
C GLU A 183 1.80 12.70 11.95
N LEU A 184 1.68 12.82 13.28
CA LEU A 184 2.27 11.89 14.23
C LEU A 184 1.79 10.45 13.99
N ASN A 185 0.48 10.27 13.79
CA ASN A 185 -0.07 8.94 13.51
C ASN A 185 0.44 8.39 12.19
N ALA A 186 0.60 9.22 11.15
CA ALA A 186 1.17 8.79 9.88
C ALA A 186 2.63 8.34 10.03
N VAL A 187 3.46 9.09 10.77
CA VAL A 187 4.86 8.74 11.04
C VAL A 187 4.96 7.45 11.86
N LYS A 188 4.13 7.30 12.90
CA LYS A 188 4.10 6.06 13.72
C LYS A 188 3.74 4.83 12.89
N VAL A 189 2.72 4.93 12.05
CA VAL A 189 2.32 3.81 11.17
C VAL A 189 3.45 3.44 10.21
N GLN A 190 4.13 4.44 9.63
CA GLN A 190 5.26 4.18 8.74
C GLN A 190 6.44 3.53 9.49
N LEU A 191 6.79 4.02 10.68
CA LEU A 191 7.85 3.44 11.51
C LEU A 191 7.56 1.98 11.88
N ILE A 192 6.33 1.67 12.31
CA ILE A 192 5.94 0.30 12.62
C ILE A 192 6.06 -0.58 11.36
N SER A 193 5.59 -0.08 10.21
CA SER A 193 5.72 -0.79 8.94
C SER A 193 7.19 -1.06 8.58
N ASP A 194 8.06 -0.07 8.74
CA ASP A 194 9.49 -0.18 8.40
C ASP A 194 10.24 -1.12 9.36
N LEU A 195 9.93 -1.09 10.66
CA LEU A 195 10.46 -2.02 11.66
C LEU A 195 10.00 -3.46 11.40
N CYS A 196 8.78 -3.66 10.91
CA CYS A 196 8.34 -4.97 10.45
C CYS A 196 9.07 -5.38 9.16
N ASP A 197 9.17 -4.48 8.18
CA ASP A 197 9.76 -4.81 6.88
C ASP A 197 11.27 -5.07 6.96
N ILE A 198 12.01 -4.45 7.89
CA ILE A 198 13.47 -4.66 8.03
C ILE A 198 13.83 -6.09 8.44
N THR A 199 12.91 -6.82 9.08
CA THR A 199 13.10 -8.24 9.43
C THR A 199 13.37 -9.12 8.21
N ILE A 200 12.80 -8.75 7.06
CA ILE A 200 12.82 -9.54 5.83
C ILE A 200 14.22 -9.55 5.20
N PRO A 201 14.83 -8.41 4.81
CA PRO A 201 16.18 -8.42 4.28
C PRO A 201 17.21 -8.86 5.35
N SER A 202 16.99 -8.58 6.64
CA SER A 202 17.91 -9.02 7.71
C SER A 202 17.98 -10.54 7.81
N SER A 203 16.83 -11.22 7.78
CA SER A 203 16.74 -12.68 7.75
C SER A 203 17.27 -13.26 6.43
N ALA A 204 16.89 -12.67 5.29
CA ALA A 204 17.34 -13.13 3.96
C ALA A 204 18.87 -13.01 3.75
N LEU A 205 19.52 -12.06 4.42
CA LEU A 205 20.98 -11.88 4.39
C LEU A 205 21.72 -12.77 5.40
N GLY A 206 21.00 -13.43 6.31
CA GLY A 206 21.58 -14.20 7.40
C GLY A 206 22.21 -13.34 8.49
N TRP A 207 21.80 -12.08 8.63
CA TRP A 207 22.30 -11.18 9.68
C TRP A 207 21.61 -11.40 11.02
N VAL A 208 20.35 -11.85 10.98
CA VAL A 208 19.56 -12.19 12.16
C VAL A 208 18.84 -13.51 11.88
N GLU A 209 18.95 -14.46 12.81
CA GLU A 209 18.29 -15.76 12.75
C GLU A 209 16.83 -15.65 13.19
N LEU A 210 15.98 -15.09 12.31
CA LEU A 210 14.53 -15.06 12.51
C LEU A 210 13.88 -16.27 11.83
N ASP A 211 12.99 -16.94 12.55
CA ASP A 211 12.18 -18.01 11.97
C ASP A 211 11.14 -17.48 10.97
N ASP A 212 10.65 -18.38 10.11
CA ASP A 212 9.66 -18.08 9.08
C ASP A 212 8.33 -17.57 9.66
N GLY A 213 8.02 -17.91 10.92
CA GLY A 213 6.84 -17.43 11.63
C GLY A 213 6.92 -15.95 11.93
N ILE A 214 8.02 -15.50 12.55
CA ILE A 214 8.28 -14.08 12.85
C ILE A 214 8.29 -13.25 11.56
N VAL A 215 9.05 -13.68 10.55
CA VAL A 215 9.12 -12.98 9.25
C VAL A 215 7.75 -12.95 8.56
N GLY A 216 6.98 -14.05 8.66
CA GLY A 216 5.62 -14.14 8.15
C GLY A 216 4.66 -13.16 8.82
N LEU A 217 4.66 -13.07 10.15
CA LEU A 217 3.80 -12.14 10.91
C LEU A 217 4.20 -10.68 10.73
N ALA A 218 5.51 -10.38 10.75
CA ALA A 218 6.02 -9.03 10.52
C ALA A 218 5.64 -8.55 9.11
N GLY A 219 5.91 -9.38 8.08
CA GLY A 219 5.52 -9.07 6.71
C GLY A 219 4.01 -8.97 6.50
N THR A 220 3.20 -9.75 7.22
CA THR A 220 1.73 -9.64 7.19
C THR A 220 1.28 -8.30 7.77
N THR A 221 1.82 -7.92 8.92
CA THR A 221 1.51 -6.67 9.61
C THR A 221 1.84 -5.45 8.76
N SER A 222 3.06 -5.35 8.24
CA SER A 222 3.46 -4.23 7.37
C SER A 222 2.61 -4.15 6.09
N SER A 223 2.19 -5.30 5.56
CA SER A 223 1.34 -5.37 4.37
C SER A 223 -0.08 -4.90 4.64
N LEU A 224 -0.69 -5.28 5.76
CA LEU A 224 -2.00 -4.81 6.19
C LEU A 224 -2.01 -3.28 6.40
N LEU A 225 -0.96 -2.74 7.04
CA LEU A 225 -0.79 -1.28 7.15
C LEU A 225 -0.67 -0.61 5.77
N GLY A 226 0.03 -1.25 4.83
CA GLY A 226 0.15 -0.78 3.45
C GLY A 226 -1.16 -0.83 2.65
N VAL A 227 -1.96 -1.88 2.84
CA VAL A 227 -3.31 -2.02 2.27
C VAL A 227 -4.21 -0.93 2.82
N TRP A 228 -4.28 -0.78 4.15
CA TRP A 228 -5.07 0.27 4.81
C TRP A 228 -4.67 1.68 4.33
N SER A 229 -3.37 1.95 4.24
CA SER A 229 -2.86 3.25 3.77
C SER A 229 -3.23 3.53 2.32
N SER A 230 -3.24 2.50 1.46
CA SER A 230 -3.61 2.61 0.05
C SER A 230 -5.12 2.74 -0.13
N TRP A 231 -5.90 2.02 0.69
CA TRP A 231 -7.36 2.13 0.73
C TRP A 231 -7.81 3.54 1.15
N LYS A 232 -7.20 4.11 2.19
CA LYS A 232 -7.51 5.48 2.64
C LYS A 232 -7.29 6.54 1.55
N LYS A 233 -6.38 6.30 0.60
CA LYS A 233 -6.15 7.22 -0.53
C LYS A 233 -7.30 7.21 -1.53
N THR A 234 -8.01 6.09 -1.70
CA THR A 234 -9.18 6.03 -2.62
C THR A 234 -10.33 6.90 -2.14
N ALA A 235 -10.41 7.18 -0.84
CA ALA A 235 -11.40 8.08 -0.25
C ALA A 235 -11.13 9.56 -0.54
N ARG A 236 -9.86 9.98 -0.65
CA ARG A 236 -9.50 11.39 -0.89
C ARG A 236 -9.78 11.86 -2.32
N TYR A 237 -9.91 10.94 -3.27
CA TYR A 237 -10.17 11.27 -4.67
C TYR A 237 -11.53 11.97 -4.88
N LYS A 238 -12.49 11.75 -3.97
CA LYS A 238 -13.82 12.39 -4.02
C LYS A 238 -13.75 13.92 -3.86
N LEU A 239 -12.73 14.46 -3.18
CA LEU A 239 -12.57 15.91 -3.01
C LEU A 239 -11.90 16.58 -4.22
N GLN A 240 -10.98 15.90 -4.90
CA GLN A 240 -10.28 16.47 -6.05
C GLN A 240 -11.21 16.57 -7.27
N ASP A 241 -11.99 15.53 -7.57
CA ASP A 241 -12.94 15.53 -8.70
C ASP A 241 -14.11 16.52 -8.51
N THR A 242 -14.38 16.95 -7.28
CA THR A 242 -15.42 17.96 -6.99
C THR A 242 -14.88 19.40 -7.12
N ILE A 243 -13.55 19.59 -7.09
CA ILE A 243 -12.89 20.91 -7.09
C ILE A 243 -12.17 21.21 -8.42
N SER A 244 -11.74 20.21 -9.17
CA SER A 244 -11.16 20.41 -10.51
C SER A 244 -12.15 20.02 -11.61
N PRO A 245 -12.53 20.92 -12.54
CA PRO A 245 -13.25 20.51 -13.74
C PRO A 245 -12.40 19.47 -14.50
N ARG A 246 -13.07 18.44 -15.04
CA ARG A 246 -12.42 17.36 -15.79
C ARG A 246 -11.52 17.97 -16.87
N PRO A 247 -10.27 17.54 -17.02
CA PRO A 247 -9.41 18.07 -18.06
C PRO A 247 -9.99 17.75 -19.44
N ALA A 248 -9.96 18.74 -20.33
CA ALA A 248 -10.63 18.74 -21.64
C ALA A 248 -10.25 17.56 -22.56
N TYR A 249 -9.16 16.84 -22.30
CA TYR A 249 -8.76 15.68 -23.10
C TYR A 249 -9.69 14.46 -22.92
N MET A 250 -10.44 14.35 -21.80
CA MET A 250 -11.47 13.31 -21.63
C MET A 250 -12.80 13.67 -22.33
N ALA A 251 -12.97 14.91 -22.78
CA ALA A 251 -14.13 15.31 -23.60
C ALA A 251 -13.96 14.93 -25.08
N VAL A 252 -12.74 14.59 -25.50
CA VAL A 252 -12.44 14.18 -26.88
C VAL A 252 -12.90 12.74 -27.12
N GLU A 253 -12.80 11.85 -26.13
CA GLU A 253 -13.20 10.44 -26.25
C GLU A 253 -14.73 10.24 -26.33
N LEU A 254 -15.52 11.20 -25.83
CA LEU A 254 -16.99 11.19 -25.94
C LEU A 254 -17.51 11.81 -27.24
N ARG A 255 -16.71 12.57 -27.98
CA ARG A 255 -17.08 13.04 -29.34
C ARG A 255 -16.80 11.99 -30.42
N SER A 256 -15.90 11.05 -30.18
CA SER A 256 -15.56 9.97 -31.12
C SER A 256 -16.57 8.82 -31.12
N LEU A 257 -17.52 8.79 -30.18
CA LEU A 257 -18.58 7.78 -30.08
C LEU A 257 -19.95 8.26 -30.58
N CYS A 258 -20.07 9.52 -31.05
CA CYS A 258 -21.29 10.05 -31.68
C CYS A 258 -21.26 9.92 -33.21
N LEU A 259 -20.91 8.74 -33.72
CA LEU A 259 -21.10 8.32 -35.11
C LEU A 259 -22.20 7.24 -35.19
N TYR A 260 -23.33 7.48 -34.53
CA TYR A 260 -24.59 6.78 -34.77
C TYR A 260 -25.74 7.77 -34.49
N PRO A 261 -26.47 8.26 -35.52
CA PRO A 261 -27.59 9.16 -35.31
C PRO A 261 -28.83 8.34 -34.94
N GLY A 262 -29.29 8.45 -33.69
CA GLY A 262 -30.56 7.90 -33.25
C GLY A 262 -30.66 7.82 -31.73
N LEU A 263 -31.65 8.52 -31.16
CA LEU A 263 -31.96 8.67 -29.73
C LEU A 263 -31.04 9.59 -28.91
N VAL A 264 -31.21 10.90 -29.10
CA VAL A 264 -31.11 11.87 -27.99
C VAL A 264 -32.38 12.72 -28.01
N GLY A 265 -33.33 12.32 -27.18
CA GLY A 265 -34.51 13.09 -26.81
C GLY A 265 -34.75 12.85 -25.33
N GLU A 266 -34.97 13.95 -24.60
CA GLU A 266 -35.41 14.01 -23.20
C GLU A 266 -34.40 13.65 -22.10
N LEU A 267 -33.78 14.70 -21.54
CA LEU A 267 -33.96 15.16 -20.15
C LEU A 267 -32.75 15.99 -19.71
N ILE A 268 -32.71 17.22 -20.23
CA ILE A 268 -32.11 18.36 -19.53
C ILE A 268 -33.26 19.32 -19.32
N ASP A 269 -33.95 19.20 -18.19
CA ASP A 269 -34.54 20.36 -17.53
C ASP A 269 -34.84 20.02 -16.05
N GLU A 270 -34.23 20.80 -15.17
CA GLU A 270 -34.57 21.12 -13.77
C GLU A 270 -33.29 21.32 -12.94
N SER A 271 -32.70 22.49 -13.12
CA SER A 271 -32.13 23.25 -12.02
C SER A 271 -33.27 24.02 -11.34
N ASP A 272 -33.56 23.78 -10.07
CA ASP A 272 -33.25 24.77 -9.03
C ASP A 272 -33.60 24.35 -7.58
N GLU A 273 -32.80 24.91 -6.67
CA GLU A 273 -33.07 25.25 -5.27
C GLU A 273 -33.59 24.18 -4.27
N THR A 274 -32.77 23.88 -3.25
CA THR A 274 -33.06 24.32 -1.87
C THR A 274 -31.96 23.91 -0.86
N ASN A 275 -31.36 24.96 -0.30
CA ASN A 275 -31.21 25.22 1.13
C ASN A 275 -30.26 24.38 2.01
N GLY A 276 -29.58 25.10 2.90
CA GLY A 276 -28.36 24.68 3.58
C GLY A 276 -28.53 23.66 4.71
N LYS A 277 -27.47 22.88 4.92
CA LYS A 277 -27.13 22.21 6.18
C LYS A 277 -25.64 21.85 6.20
N ARG A 278 -24.97 22.22 7.30
CA ARG A 278 -23.56 21.94 7.64
C ARG A 278 -23.15 20.48 7.37
N PRO A 279 -21.94 20.19 6.86
CA PRO A 279 -21.45 18.83 6.72
C PRO A 279 -20.71 18.42 8.00
N ASP A 280 -21.39 17.79 8.96
CA ASP A 280 -20.71 17.28 10.17
C ASP A 280 -21.13 15.86 10.58
N LYS A 281 -21.67 15.05 9.65
CA LYS A 281 -22.07 13.65 9.94
C LYS A 281 -21.53 12.59 8.97
N THR A 282 -20.86 12.98 7.90
CA THR A 282 -20.38 12.04 6.86
C THR A 282 -19.06 11.37 7.23
N LEU A 283 -18.28 11.94 8.16
CA LEU A 283 -16.95 11.43 8.51
C LEU A 283 -17.00 10.24 9.50
N SER A 284 -18.02 10.19 10.37
CA SER A 284 -18.18 9.14 11.39
C SER A 284 -18.75 7.82 10.84
N HIS A 285 -19.55 7.87 9.77
CA HIS A 285 -20.04 6.66 9.09
C HIS A 285 -18.99 6.03 8.15
N MET A 286 -18.01 6.80 7.68
CA MET A 286 -16.92 6.29 6.83
C MET A 286 -15.92 5.40 7.59
N THR A 287 -15.79 5.56 8.92
CA THR A 287 -14.87 4.73 9.72
C THR A 287 -15.39 3.32 9.98
N ALA A 288 -16.71 3.13 10.10
CA ALA A 288 -17.30 1.82 10.40
C ALA A 288 -17.25 0.84 9.22
N GLY A 289 -17.39 1.33 7.98
CA GLY A 289 -17.35 0.48 6.77
C GLY A 289 -15.95 -0.01 6.35
N ASN A 290 -14.88 0.59 6.90
CA ASN A 290 -13.50 0.30 6.48
C ASN A 290 -12.92 -0.99 7.06
N HIS A 291 -13.50 -1.54 8.13
CA HIS A 291 -13.02 -2.78 8.76
C HIS A 291 -13.67 -4.05 8.19
N SER A 292 -14.94 -3.99 7.79
CA SER A 292 -15.71 -5.17 7.34
C SER A 292 -15.18 -5.82 6.06
N PHE A 293 -14.72 -5.04 5.09
CA PHE A 293 -14.32 -5.60 3.78
C PHE A 293 -13.04 -6.45 3.87
N PHE A 294 -12.06 -6.02 4.68
CA PHE A 294 -10.79 -6.74 4.83
C PHE A 294 -10.94 -8.02 5.65
N TYR A 295 -11.75 -7.98 6.71
CA TYR A 295 -12.13 -9.17 7.46
C TYR A 295 -12.89 -10.16 6.57
N ALA A 296 -13.87 -9.70 5.79
CA ALA A 296 -14.62 -10.55 4.87
C ALA A 296 -13.73 -11.19 3.79
N PHE A 297 -12.78 -10.46 3.21
CA PHE A 297 -11.86 -11.01 2.20
C PHE A 297 -10.90 -12.04 2.80
N LEU A 298 -10.33 -11.77 3.97
CA LEU A 298 -9.43 -12.71 4.66
C LEU A 298 -10.17 -13.98 5.11
N LEU A 299 -11.39 -13.83 5.63
CA LEU A 299 -12.25 -14.96 6.01
C LEU A 299 -12.68 -15.78 4.80
N CYS A 300 -13.01 -15.14 3.68
CA CYS A 300 -13.37 -15.83 2.44
C CYS A 300 -12.16 -16.58 1.85
N PHE A 301 -10.97 -15.98 1.88
CA PHE A 301 -9.73 -16.65 1.48
C PHE A 301 -9.42 -17.87 2.37
N LEU A 302 -9.52 -17.72 3.70
CA LEU A 302 -9.37 -18.83 4.65
C LEU A 302 -10.40 -19.94 4.42
N HIS A 303 -11.67 -19.57 4.19
CA HIS A 303 -12.75 -20.52 3.94
C HIS A 303 -12.51 -21.33 2.65
N LEU A 304 -12.13 -20.66 1.55
CA LEU A 304 -11.81 -21.31 0.28
C LEU A 304 -10.60 -22.28 0.40
N GLN A 305 -9.63 -21.98 1.26
CA GLN A 305 -8.51 -22.90 1.52
C GLN A 305 -8.93 -24.09 2.38
N THR A 306 -9.84 -23.91 3.36
CA THR A 306 -10.35 -25.05 4.16
C THR A 306 -11.18 -26.04 3.36
N GLN A 307 -11.88 -25.57 2.30
CA GLN A 307 -12.66 -26.44 1.42
C GLN A 307 -11.77 -27.35 0.56
N LYS A 308 -10.62 -26.84 0.05
CA LYS A 308 -9.65 -27.64 -0.71
C LYS A 308 -8.92 -28.71 0.11
N SER A 309 -8.89 -28.59 1.43
CA SER A 309 -8.25 -29.59 2.31
C SER A 309 -9.17 -30.77 2.66
N LYS A 310 -10.47 -30.69 2.32
CA LYS A 310 -11.48 -31.73 2.62
C LYS A 310 -11.85 -32.60 1.42
N THR A 311 -11.28 -32.31 0.25
CA THR A 311 -11.38 -33.10 -0.99
C THR A 311 -10.03 -33.67 -1.32
#